data_AF-A0A3D4YK42-F1
#
_entry.id   AF-A0A3D4YK42-F1
#
_cell.length_a   1.000
_cell.length_b   1.000
_cell.length_c   1.000
_cell.angle_alpha   90.00
_cell.angle_beta   90.00
_cell.angle_gamma   90.00
#
_symmetry.space_group_name_H-M   'P 1'
#
loop_
_entity.id
_entity.type
_entity.pdbx_description
1 polymer ?
#
loop_
_entity_poly.entity_id
_entity_poly.type
_entity_poly.pdbx_seq_one_letter_code
_entity_poly.pdbx_strand_id
1 'polypeptide(L)'
;MKKLIGALSLVTLALAACKDSAGPSLGPPAKLLIQAGGGAPQTGVIGQAVPTAPTVLVTDASNRPVPGVAVTFAIASDGGSLSSTMQTTNSIGVGSVVWTLGNTFGTKTLTATVAGLPPVTFSAMAIAPDAGVLAFNLVDLAGDTLAPDTTTLPAAIDLLSLRGDFKRDSLILTATFSGPVTFGSAAPNTVGGFMEFDIDDDASTGVPSLSNNFGASAAVGGEYLLTFVGLSATTFTLSSQSSSSPVQASFSGSTIVVRVPMSLLGNDDGNFTIVGVIGTIDRPTDIFPNSGQTTVRRGIGVSSTMNVVSDRPQGPTSAHTTVSWKSLVNAGLYQ
;
A
#
# COMPACT_ATOMS: atom_id res chain seq x y z
N MET A 1 -20.71 96.02 -54.63
CA MET A 1 -21.34 94.92 -53.86
C MET A 1 -20.23 93.99 -53.39
N LYS A 2 -20.09 93.82 -52.08
CA LYS A 2 -19.09 92.96 -51.41
C LYS A 2 -19.40 91.49 -51.69
N LYS A 3 -18.38 90.64 -51.95
CA LYS A 3 -18.28 89.27 -51.38
C LYS A 3 -16.81 88.84 -51.27
N LEU A 4 -16.34 88.80 -50.02
CA LEU A 4 -15.21 88.00 -49.53
C LEU A 4 -15.59 86.51 -49.56
N ILE A 5 -14.71 85.63 -50.05
CA ILE A 5 -14.59 84.21 -49.68
C ILE A 5 -13.11 83.87 -49.97
N GLY A 6 -12.21 83.53 -49.05
CA GLY A 6 -12.34 82.76 -47.81
C GLY A 6 -11.41 81.55 -47.96
N ALA A 7 -10.12 81.71 -47.68
CA ALA A 7 -9.11 80.65 -47.80
C ALA A 7 -9.33 79.60 -46.70
N LEU A 8 -9.63 78.35 -47.10
CA LEU A 8 -9.79 77.22 -46.20
C LEU A 8 -8.43 76.56 -45.98
N SER A 9 -7.80 76.86 -44.84
CA SER A 9 -6.55 76.25 -44.41
C SER A 9 -6.83 74.83 -43.89
N LEU A 10 -6.27 73.82 -44.56
CA LEU A 10 -6.37 72.42 -44.17
C LEU A 10 -5.37 72.15 -43.03
N VAL A 11 -5.85 72.11 -41.78
CA VAL A 11 -5.05 71.69 -40.63
C VAL A 11 -5.02 70.17 -40.61
N THR A 12 -3.93 69.57 -41.07
CA THR A 12 -3.62 68.15 -40.87
C THR A 12 -3.28 67.91 -39.41
N LEU A 13 -4.22 67.33 -38.67
CA LEU A 13 -4.01 66.86 -37.30
C LEU A 13 -3.29 65.50 -37.37
N ALA A 14 -1.97 65.50 -37.15
CA ALA A 14 -1.20 64.28 -37.01
C ALA A 14 -1.56 63.61 -35.66
N LEU A 15 -2.38 62.55 -35.70
CA LEU A 15 -2.53 61.64 -34.57
C LEU A 15 -1.22 60.84 -34.42
N ALA A 16 -0.29 61.35 -33.62
CA ALA A 16 0.75 60.52 -33.01
C ALA A 16 0.08 59.68 -31.90
N ALA A 17 -0.58 58.59 -32.29
CA ALA A 17 -1.04 57.60 -31.33
C ALA A 17 0.17 56.82 -30.83
N CYS A 18 0.48 56.96 -29.54
CA CYS A 18 1.57 56.29 -28.84
C CYS A 18 1.55 54.78 -29.10
N LYS A 19 2.43 54.33 -29.98
CA LYS A 19 2.93 52.96 -29.97
C LYS A 19 4.02 52.95 -28.91
N ASP A 20 3.70 52.40 -27.74
CA ASP A 20 4.62 51.79 -26.76
C ASP A 20 3.98 51.86 -25.36
N SER A 21 3.12 50.88 -25.08
CA SER A 21 3.01 50.35 -23.72
C SER A 21 3.53 48.93 -23.73
N ALA A 22 4.79 48.77 -24.15
CA ALA A 22 5.56 47.65 -23.65
C ALA A 22 5.71 47.92 -22.15
N GLY A 23 4.88 47.26 -21.33
CA GLY A 23 5.06 47.28 -19.88
C GLY A 23 6.50 46.89 -19.51
N PRO A 24 6.95 47.15 -18.27
CA PRO A 24 8.32 46.86 -17.87
C PRO A 24 8.68 45.42 -18.23
N SER A 25 9.71 45.25 -19.08
CA SER A 25 10.15 43.94 -19.57
C SER A 25 10.36 42.97 -18.42
N LEU A 26 9.84 41.76 -18.55
CA LEU A 26 10.09 40.68 -17.59
C LEU A 26 11.59 40.36 -17.56
N GLY A 27 12.11 40.02 -16.38
CA GLY A 27 13.47 39.50 -16.23
C GLY A 27 13.55 38.03 -16.63
N PRO A 28 14.76 37.45 -16.70
CA PRO A 28 14.92 36.01 -16.88
C PRO A 28 14.34 35.24 -15.68
N PRO A 29 14.01 33.94 -15.84
CA PRO A 29 13.61 33.08 -14.74
C PRO A 29 14.64 33.10 -13.61
N ALA A 30 14.19 33.33 -12.38
CA ALA A 30 15.06 33.38 -11.20
C ALA A 30 14.56 32.52 -10.04
N LYS A 31 13.28 32.15 -10.03
CA LYS A 31 12.67 31.36 -8.95
C LYS A 31 11.71 30.34 -9.53
N LEU A 32 11.78 29.12 -9.02
CA LEU A 32 10.80 28.05 -9.23
C LEU A 32 10.13 27.78 -7.88
N LEU A 33 8.82 27.95 -7.82
CA LEU A 33 8.04 27.88 -6.59
C LEU A 33 6.93 26.84 -6.73
N ILE A 34 6.58 26.19 -5.63
CA ILE A 34 5.35 25.40 -5.55
C ILE A 34 4.18 26.36 -5.44
N GLN A 35 3.22 26.25 -6.37
CA GLN A 35 1.97 27.02 -6.31
C GLN A 35 0.82 26.19 -5.74
N ALA A 36 0.73 24.90 -6.08
CA ALA A 36 -0.27 23.99 -5.52
C ALA A 36 0.20 22.53 -5.56
N GLY A 37 -0.39 21.68 -4.72
CA GLY A 37 -0.14 20.24 -4.71
C GLY A 37 1.17 19.79 -4.05
N GLY A 38 1.90 20.71 -3.40
CA GLY A 38 3.13 20.43 -2.65
C GLY A 38 3.12 21.02 -1.23
N GLY A 39 4.28 21.01 -0.56
CA GLY A 39 4.38 21.31 0.87
C GLY A 39 4.25 20.03 1.71
N ALA A 40 3.13 19.86 2.43
CA ALA A 40 2.83 18.60 3.11
C ALA A 40 2.43 17.52 2.09
N PRO A 41 2.76 16.23 2.33
CA PRO A 41 2.31 15.15 1.46
C PRO A 41 0.78 15.12 1.38
N GLN A 42 0.24 15.16 0.17
CA GLN A 42 -1.18 14.87 -0.04
C GLN A 42 -1.43 13.36 0.05
N THR A 43 -2.66 12.94 0.32
CA THR A 43 -3.03 11.51 0.30
C THR A 43 -3.78 11.23 -0.99
N GLY A 44 -3.35 10.22 -1.74
CA GLY A 44 -3.99 9.81 -2.98
C GLY A 44 -4.27 8.31 -3.01
N VAL A 45 -5.21 7.91 -3.85
CA VAL A 45 -5.53 6.50 -4.06
C VAL A 45 -4.60 5.93 -5.12
N ILE A 46 -4.02 4.76 -4.87
CA ILE A 46 -3.22 4.00 -5.86
C ILE A 46 -3.96 3.86 -7.19
N GLY A 47 -3.25 4.02 -8.30
CA GLY A 47 -3.81 4.01 -9.65
C GLY A 47 -4.68 5.22 -10.03
N GLN A 48 -4.82 6.22 -9.16
CA GLN A 48 -5.63 7.43 -9.39
C GLN A 48 -4.77 8.70 -9.44
N ALA A 49 -5.31 9.75 -10.07
CA ALA A 49 -4.72 11.07 -10.01
C ALA A 49 -4.68 11.60 -8.57
N VAL A 50 -3.59 12.25 -8.18
CA VAL A 50 -3.50 12.92 -6.87
C VAL A 50 -4.57 14.02 -6.75
N PRO A 51 -5.15 14.25 -5.56
CA PRO A 51 -6.27 15.19 -5.41
C PRO A 51 -5.98 16.62 -5.88
N THR A 52 -4.75 17.11 -5.65
CA THR A 52 -4.31 18.43 -6.10
C THR A 52 -3.16 18.28 -7.07
N ALA A 53 -3.39 18.67 -8.33
CA ALA A 53 -2.40 18.61 -9.39
C ALA A 53 -1.12 19.40 -9.01
N PRO A 54 0.07 18.77 -9.09
CA PRO A 54 1.36 19.44 -8.92
C PRO A 54 1.47 20.65 -9.85
N THR A 55 1.57 21.83 -9.25
CA THR A 55 1.56 23.10 -9.97
C THR A 55 2.70 23.98 -9.49
N VAL A 56 3.49 24.49 -10.42
CA VAL A 56 4.60 25.40 -10.15
C VAL A 56 4.34 26.80 -10.70
N LEU A 57 4.98 27.77 -10.08
CA LEU A 57 5.08 29.14 -10.55
C LEU A 57 6.55 29.48 -10.83
N VAL A 58 6.84 30.00 -12.01
CA VAL A 58 8.15 30.55 -12.34
C VAL A 58 8.08 32.07 -12.30
N THR A 59 8.97 32.69 -11.54
CA THR A 59 9.09 34.15 -11.45
C THR A 59 10.50 34.64 -11.72
N ASP A 60 10.61 35.91 -12.10
CA ASP A 60 11.88 36.63 -12.16
C ASP A 60 12.34 37.08 -10.77
N ALA A 61 13.49 37.74 -10.69
CA ALA A 61 14.07 38.19 -9.42
C ALA A 61 13.15 39.18 -8.66
N SER A 62 12.28 39.90 -9.39
CA SER A 62 11.31 40.86 -8.86
C SER A 62 9.95 40.22 -8.56
N ASN A 63 9.84 38.89 -8.54
CA ASN A 63 8.61 38.12 -8.31
C ASN A 63 7.53 38.32 -9.39
N ARG A 64 7.90 38.74 -10.61
CA ARG A 64 6.95 38.82 -11.73
C ARG A 64 6.87 37.46 -12.44
N PRO A 65 5.67 36.93 -12.75
CA PRO A 65 5.56 35.64 -13.42
C PRO A 65 6.17 35.65 -14.82
N VAL A 66 6.89 34.58 -15.17
CA VAL A 66 7.59 34.45 -16.46
C VAL A 66 6.92 33.39 -17.33
N PRO A 67 6.25 33.77 -18.43
CA PRO A 67 5.66 32.84 -19.38
C PRO A 67 6.72 32.21 -20.29
N GLY A 68 6.39 31.08 -20.93
CA GLY A 68 7.25 30.46 -21.95
C GLY A 68 8.43 29.64 -21.40
N VAL A 69 8.51 29.41 -20.09
CA VAL A 69 9.60 28.67 -19.45
C VAL A 69 9.31 27.18 -19.50
N ALA A 70 10.27 26.38 -19.96
CA ALA A 70 10.16 24.92 -19.92
C ALA A 70 10.41 24.41 -18.49
N VAL A 71 9.42 23.71 -17.94
CA VAL A 71 9.48 22.99 -16.66
C VAL A 71 9.46 21.50 -16.94
N THR A 72 10.45 20.76 -16.46
CA THR A 72 10.52 19.30 -16.57
C THR A 72 10.04 18.67 -15.27
N PHE A 73 9.16 17.69 -15.37
CA PHE A 73 8.59 16.92 -14.26
C PHE A 73 9.09 15.47 -14.35
N ALA A 74 9.57 14.93 -13.24
CA ALA A 74 10.09 13.56 -13.16
C ALA A 74 9.62 12.88 -11.87
N ILE A 75 8.97 11.72 -12.00
CA ILE A 75 8.58 10.87 -10.87
C ILE A 75 9.79 10.02 -10.46
N ALA A 76 9.98 9.79 -9.16
CA ALA A 76 10.85 8.70 -8.71
C ALA A 76 10.32 7.34 -9.19
N SER A 77 11.20 6.32 -9.26
CA SER A 77 10.79 4.94 -9.61
C SER A 77 9.58 4.51 -8.80
N ASP A 78 8.62 3.83 -9.43
CA ASP A 78 7.36 3.32 -8.82
C ASP A 78 6.25 4.35 -8.53
N GLY A 79 6.49 5.65 -8.68
CA GLY A 79 5.53 6.68 -8.32
C GLY A 79 4.38 6.90 -9.31
N GLY A 80 4.26 6.09 -10.36
CA GLY A 80 3.16 6.11 -11.32
C GLY A 80 3.48 6.80 -12.65
N SER A 81 2.57 7.66 -13.13
CA SER A 81 2.66 8.28 -14.46
C SER A 81 2.28 9.77 -14.46
N LEU A 82 2.83 10.52 -15.41
CA LEU A 82 2.47 11.92 -15.66
C LEU A 82 1.71 12.05 -16.99
N SER A 83 0.75 12.98 -17.03
CA SER A 83 0.12 13.44 -18.28
C SER A 83 1.12 14.03 -19.28
N SER A 84 2.21 14.64 -18.80
CA SER A 84 3.37 15.06 -19.58
C SER A 84 4.60 15.18 -18.67
N THR A 85 5.79 14.87 -19.19
CA THR A 85 7.06 15.08 -18.49
C THR A 85 7.61 16.50 -18.66
N MET A 86 7.04 17.30 -19.55
CA MET A 86 7.43 18.70 -19.76
C MET A 86 6.21 19.58 -19.98
N GLN A 87 6.22 20.77 -19.38
CA GLN A 87 5.22 21.82 -19.57
C GLN A 87 5.89 23.17 -19.79
N THR A 88 5.28 24.01 -20.62
CA THR A 88 5.70 25.40 -20.79
C THR A 88 4.81 26.29 -19.93
N THR A 89 5.40 27.22 -19.17
CA THR A 89 4.61 28.12 -18.33
C THR A 89 3.67 29.00 -19.16
N ASN A 90 2.43 29.14 -18.71
CA ASN A 90 1.41 29.95 -19.36
C ASN A 90 1.65 31.47 -19.14
N SER A 91 0.71 32.32 -19.60
CA SER A 91 0.80 33.79 -19.49
C SER A 91 0.95 34.34 -18.07
N ILE A 92 0.59 33.55 -17.04
CA ILE A 92 0.74 33.91 -15.63
C ILE A 92 1.89 33.14 -14.97
N GLY A 93 2.82 32.58 -15.75
CA GLY A 93 4.04 31.91 -15.27
C GLY A 93 3.81 30.52 -14.66
N VAL A 94 2.67 29.90 -14.92
CA VAL A 94 2.25 28.64 -14.28
C VAL A 94 2.41 27.44 -15.19
N GLY A 95 2.95 26.35 -14.64
CA GLY A 95 2.98 25.02 -15.25
C GLY A 95 2.36 23.98 -14.31
N SER A 96 1.56 23.06 -14.84
CA SER A 96 0.84 22.05 -14.05
C SER A 96 0.80 20.72 -14.79
N VAL A 97 0.85 19.61 -14.05
CA VAL A 97 0.71 18.25 -14.59
C VAL A 97 -0.31 17.46 -13.79
N VAL A 98 -1.06 16.59 -14.47
CA VAL A 98 -1.77 15.50 -13.79
C VAL A 98 -0.74 14.42 -13.44
N TRP A 99 -0.68 14.06 -12.17
CA TRP A 99 0.13 12.97 -11.63
C TRP A 99 -0.78 11.85 -11.13
N THR A 100 -0.72 10.70 -11.80
CA THR A 100 -1.43 9.47 -11.40
C THR A 100 -0.48 8.58 -10.62
N LEU A 101 -0.87 8.20 -9.41
CA LEU A 101 -0.07 7.34 -8.55
C LEU A 101 0.04 5.92 -9.12
N GLY A 102 1.19 5.30 -8.88
CA GLY A 102 1.42 3.89 -9.20
C GLY A 102 0.60 2.97 -8.29
N ASN A 103 0.95 1.69 -8.34
CA ASN A 103 0.24 0.68 -7.58
C ASN A 103 0.87 0.44 -6.19
N THR A 104 2.15 0.70 -5.97
CA THR A 104 2.79 0.48 -4.66
C THR A 104 2.27 1.44 -3.59
N PHE A 105 2.16 0.95 -2.35
CA PHE A 105 1.77 1.78 -1.20
C PHE A 105 2.89 2.78 -0.83
N GLY A 106 2.58 3.70 0.09
CA GLY A 106 3.59 4.55 0.72
C GLY A 106 3.87 5.86 -0.01
N THR A 107 4.91 6.56 0.45
CA THR A 107 5.25 7.89 -0.05
C THR A 107 5.85 7.83 -1.45
N LYS A 108 5.24 8.56 -2.40
CA LYS A 108 5.73 8.78 -3.75
C LYS A 108 6.20 10.22 -3.91
N THR A 109 7.17 10.43 -4.79
CA THR A 109 7.78 11.75 -5.02
C THR A 109 7.83 12.10 -6.50
N LEU A 110 7.65 13.39 -6.76
CA LEU A 110 7.72 14.02 -8.07
C LEU A 110 8.56 15.28 -7.95
N THR A 111 9.53 15.46 -8.83
CA THR A 111 10.38 16.65 -8.87
C THR A 111 10.05 17.49 -10.10
N ALA A 112 9.96 18.81 -9.92
CA ALA A 112 9.90 19.77 -11.01
C ALA A 112 11.22 20.56 -11.09
N THR A 113 11.74 20.73 -12.31
CA THR A 113 13.03 21.38 -12.57
C THR A 113 12.91 22.43 -13.67
N VAL A 114 13.68 23.51 -13.50
CA VAL A 114 13.95 24.52 -14.52
C VAL A 114 15.47 24.70 -14.56
N ALA A 115 16.05 24.74 -15.77
CA ALA A 115 17.50 24.83 -15.92
C ALA A 115 18.08 26.03 -15.17
N GLY A 116 19.11 25.79 -14.36
CA GLY A 116 19.79 26.83 -13.57
C GLY A 116 19.08 27.25 -12.28
N LEU A 117 17.90 26.69 -11.95
CA LEU A 117 17.18 26.96 -10.71
C LEU A 117 17.16 25.72 -9.79
N PRO A 118 17.11 25.90 -8.45
CA PRO A 118 16.89 24.78 -7.54
C PRO A 118 15.57 24.06 -7.85
N PRO A 119 15.54 22.72 -7.82
CA PRO A 119 14.33 21.96 -8.06
C PRO A 119 13.34 22.08 -6.89
N VAL A 120 12.07 21.81 -7.17
CA VAL A 120 11.03 21.67 -6.13
C VAL A 120 10.46 20.25 -6.15
N THR A 121 10.09 19.75 -4.98
CA THR A 121 9.59 18.39 -4.80
C THR A 121 8.16 18.37 -4.29
N PHE A 122 7.36 17.53 -4.92
CA PHE A 122 6.00 17.17 -4.53
C PHE A 122 6.02 15.78 -3.90
N SER A 123 5.15 15.56 -2.92
CA SER A 123 5.02 14.29 -2.22
C SER A 123 3.56 13.89 -2.10
N ALA A 124 3.28 12.59 -2.26
CA ALA A 124 1.96 12.02 -2.07
C ALA A 124 2.07 10.67 -1.36
N MET A 125 1.21 10.43 -0.37
CA MET A 125 1.03 9.13 0.27
C MET A 125 0.02 8.31 -0.55
N ALA A 126 0.46 7.19 -1.12
CA ALA A 126 -0.38 6.27 -1.88
C ALA A 126 -1.04 5.24 -0.96
N ILE A 127 -2.37 5.17 -0.99
CA ILE A 127 -3.19 4.28 -0.16
C ILE A 127 -4.28 3.59 -0.99
N ALA A 128 -4.89 2.54 -0.43
CA ALA A 128 -6.11 1.93 -0.96
C ALA A 128 -7.35 2.82 -0.68
N PRO A 129 -8.45 2.68 -1.44
CA PRO A 129 -9.66 3.47 -1.22
C PRO A 129 -10.35 3.17 0.12
N ASP A 130 -11.13 4.14 0.62
CA ASP A 130 -11.87 4.01 1.90
C ASP A 130 -12.93 2.90 1.88
N ALA A 131 -13.49 2.60 0.70
CA ALA A 131 -14.43 1.50 0.51
C ALA A 131 -13.79 0.12 0.76
N GLY A 132 -12.46 0.03 0.65
CA GLY A 132 -11.73 -1.23 0.67
C GLY A 132 -11.68 -1.90 -0.71
N VAL A 133 -10.65 -2.72 -0.92
CA VAL A 133 -10.49 -3.60 -2.07
C VAL A 133 -10.22 -5.00 -1.54
N LEU A 134 -11.01 -5.98 -1.98
CA LEU A 134 -10.78 -7.37 -1.60
C LEU A 134 -9.39 -7.80 -2.10
N ALA A 135 -8.53 -8.18 -1.17
CA ALA A 135 -7.25 -8.81 -1.46
C ALA A 135 -7.46 -10.30 -1.71
N PHE A 136 -8.12 -10.97 -0.77
CA PHE A 136 -8.44 -12.39 -0.87
C PHE A 136 -9.61 -12.78 0.01
N ASN A 137 -10.24 -13.91 -0.32
CA ASN A 137 -11.29 -14.53 0.49
C ASN A 137 -11.11 -16.04 0.44
N LEU A 138 -10.45 -16.58 1.45
CA LEU A 138 -10.21 -18.01 1.60
C LEU A 138 -11.30 -18.59 2.47
N VAL A 139 -11.90 -19.67 2.00
CA VAL A 139 -12.87 -20.46 2.75
C VAL A 139 -12.17 -21.75 3.15
N ASP A 140 -12.40 -22.16 4.38
CA ASP A 140 -11.92 -23.41 4.93
C ASP A 140 -13.07 -24.37 5.23
N LEU A 141 -12.82 -25.67 5.16
CA LEU A 141 -13.86 -26.69 5.28
C LEU A 141 -14.19 -26.96 6.75
N ALA A 142 -15.41 -26.62 7.16
CA ALA A 142 -15.82 -26.84 8.54
C ALA A 142 -15.62 -28.29 9.03
N GLY A 143 -14.98 -28.43 10.19
CA GLY A 143 -14.79 -29.68 10.92
C GLY A 143 -13.62 -30.53 10.44
N ASP A 144 -12.71 -29.98 9.64
CA ASP A 144 -11.50 -30.67 9.16
C ASP A 144 -10.26 -30.44 10.03
N THR A 145 -10.45 -29.88 11.24
CA THR A 145 -9.36 -29.62 12.18
C THR A 145 -8.46 -30.85 12.37
N LEU A 146 -7.15 -30.62 12.46
CA LEU A 146 -6.16 -31.64 12.80
C LEU A 146 -6.56 -32.35 14.10
N ALA A 147 -6.61 -33.69 14.03
CA ALA A 147 -6.98 -34.52 15.17
C ALA A 147 -6.01 -34.29 16.35
N PRO A 148 -6.50 -34.25 17.60
CA PRO A 148 -5.62 -34.14 18.75
C PRO A 148 -4.70 -35.38 18.85
N ASP A 149 -3.45 -35.15 19.24
CA ASP A 149 -2.42 -36.20 19.46
C ASP A 149 -2.87 -37.26 20.51
N THR A 150 -3.91 -36.95 21.29
CA THR A 150 -4.53 -37.88 22.24
C THR A 150 -6.06 -37.79 22.17
N THR A 151 -6.75 -38.92 22.39
CA THR A 151 -8.22 -39.00 22.39
C THR A 151 -8.88 -38.29 23.58
N THR A 152 -8.10 -37.67 24.47
CA THR A 152 -8.57 -37.05 25.71
C THR A 152 -8.73 -35.54 25.62
N LEU A 153 -8.25 -34.91 24.54
CA LEU A 153 -8.34 -33.46 24.38
C LEU A 153 -9.60 -33.10 23.58
N PRO A 154 -10.35 -32.07 24.00
CA PRO A 154 -11.50 -31.59 23.26
C PRO A 154 -11.10 -31.08 21.87
N ALA A 155 -12.05 -31.10 20.93
CA ALA A 155 -11.89 -30.52 19.61
C ALA A 155 -11.48 -29.04 19.75
N ALA A 156 -10.52 -28.63 18.94
CA ALA A 156 -10.05 -27.26 18.93
C ALA A 156 -10.99 -26.36 18.11
N ILE A 157 -10.81 -25.04 18.26
CA ILE A 157 -11.53 -24.09 17.42
C ILE A 157 -11.09 -24.22 15.96
N ASP A 158 -12.08 -24.20 15.08
CA ASP A 158 -11.92 -24.40 13.65
C ASP A 158 -12.00 -23.05 12.92
N LEU A 159 -11.11 -22.81 11.97
CA LEU A 159 -11.18 -21.64 11.10
C LEU A 159 -12.18 -21.94 9.99
N LEU A 160 -13.02 -20.97 9.63
CA LEU A 160 -14.00 -21.15 8.55
C LEU A 160 -13.69 -20.26 7.36
N SER A 161 -13.06 -19.11 7.60
CA SER A 161 -12.62 -18.23 6.53
C SER A 161 -11.55 -17.26 6.98
N LEU A 162 -10.66 -16.94 6.05
CA LEU A 162 -9.76 -15.81 6.16
C LEU A 162 -9.96 -14.86 4.98
N ARG A 163 -10.32 -13.63 5.31
CA ARG A 163 -10.53 -12.56 4.33
C ARG A 163 -9.51 -11.46 4.51
N GLY A 164 -8.92 -11.00 3.43
CA GLY A 164 -8.06 -9.82 3.37
C GLY A 164 -8.71 -8.70 2.58
N ASP A 165 -8.74 -7.48 3.12
CA ASP A 165 -9.16 -6.27 2.41
C ASP A 165 -8.09 -5.18 2.54
N PHE A 166 -7.61 -4.65 1.42
CA PHE A 166 -6.81 -3.42 1.42
C PHE A 166 -7.71 -2.23 1.68
N LYS A 167 -7.48 -1.50 2.76
CA LYS A 167 -8.24 -0.30 3.12
C LYS A 167 -7.33 0.76 3.67
N ARG A 168 -7.34 1.93 3.02
CA ARG A 168 -6.39 3.02 3.31
C ARG A 168 -4.95 2.50 3.28
N ASP A 169 -4.19 2.70 4.34
CA ASP A 169 -2.78 2.33 4.51
C ASP A 169 -2.59 0.90 5.07
N SER A 170 -3.60 0.02 5.03
CA SER A 170 -3.52 -1.29 5.70
C SER A 170 -4.13 -2.43 4.91
N LEU A 171 -3.57 -3.62 5.11
CA LEU A 171 -4.25 -4.89 4.91
C LEU A 171 -5.06 -5.21 6.18
N ILE A 172 -6.38 -5.32 6.01
CA ILE A 172 -7.31 -5.74 7.06
C ILE A 172 -7.55 -7.23 6.91
N LEU A 173 -7.18 -8.00 7.91
CA LEU A 173 -7.36 -9.45 7.94
C LEU A 173 -8.53 -9.78 8.85
N THR A 174 -9.49 -10.52 8.35
CA THR A 174 -10.66 -10.98 9.10
C THR A 174 -10.67 -12.50 9.10
N ALA A 175 -10.37 -13.09 10.25
CA ALA A 175 -10.49 -14.53 10.47
C ALA A 175 -11.82 -14.81 11.18
N THR A 176 -12.58 -15.77 10.64
CA THR A 176 -13.86 -16.21 11.22
C THR A 176 -13.76 -17.66 11.59
N PHE A 177 -14.15 -17.98 12.82
CA PHE A 177 -14.04 -19.29 13.43
C PHE A 177 -15.42 -19.92 13.63
N SER A 178 -15.45 -21.24 13.87
CA SER A 178 -16.68 -22.02 14.09
C SER A 178 -17.43 -21.69 15.38
N GLY A 179 -16.81 -20.93 16.29
CA GLY A 179 -17.36 -20.53 17.56
C GLY A 179 -16.56 -19.41 18.25
N PRO A 180 -16.99 -18.94 19.42
CA PRO A 180 -16.33 -17.85 20.12
C PRO A 180 -14.87 -18.18 20.49
N VAL A 181 -13.95 -17.24 20.25
CA VAL A 181 -12.52 -17.40 20.53
C VAL A 181 -12.12 -16.74 21.86
N THR A 182 -11.06 -17.24 22.50
CA THR A 182 -10.48 -16.69 23.73
C THR A 182 -8.97 -16.44 23.60
N PHE A 183 -8.40 -15.70 24.55
CA PHE A 183 -6.96 -15.44 24.67
C PHE A 183 -6.50 -15.65 26.12
N GLY A 184 -5.22 -15.99 26.31
CA GLY A 184 -4.60 -16.01 27.63
C GLY A 184 -5.01 -17.17 28.55
N SER A 185 -5.72 -18.18 28.04
CA SER A 185 -6.05 -19.41 28.78
C SER A 185 -5.71 -20.66 27.96
N ALA A 186 -5.55 -21.83 28.60
CA ALA A 186 -5.36 -23.10 27.91
C ALA A 186 -6.69 -23.73 27.45
N ALA A 187 -7.64 -22.90 27.00
CA ALA A 187 -8.94 -23.36 26.54
C ALA A 187 -8.87 -23.87 25.08
N PRO A 188 -9.75 -24.80 24.68
CA PRO A 188 -9.77 -25.36 23.32
C PRO A 188 -10.13 -24.34 22.25
N ASN A 189 -10.71 -23.21 22.66
CA ASN A 189 -11.03 -22.08 21.80
C ASN A 189 -10.05 -20.90 21.95
N THR A 190 -8.91 -21.11 22.61
CA THR A 190 -7.84 -20.12 22.60
C THR A 190 -7.13 -20.13 21.28
N VAL A 191 -7.11 -19.01 20.57
CA VAL A 191 -6.44 -18.91 19.27
C VAL A 191 -4.94 -18.75 19.46
N GLY A 192 -4.20 -19.52 18.67
CA GLY A 192 -2.77 -19.40 18.44
C GLY A 192 -2.45 -19.63 16.96
N GLY A 193 -1.19 -19.49 16.59
CA GLY A 193 -0.74 -19.72 15.22
C GLY A 193 0.09 -18.59 14.63
N PHE A 194 0.36 -18.70 13.33
CA PHE A 194 0.97 -17.64 12.55
C PHE A 194 0.48 -17.64 11.09
N MET A 195 0.75 -16.53 10.41
CA MET A 195 0.72 -16.42 8.95
C MET A 195 2.06 -15.92 8.46
N GLU A 196 2.54 -16.55 7.41
CA GLU A 196 3.74 -16.21 6.67
C GLU A 196 3.33 -15.39 5.44
N PHE A 197 4.03 -14.29 5.19
CA PHE A 197 3.88 -13.46 4.00
C PHE A 197 5.20 -13.45 3.25
N ASP A 198 5.11 -13.77 1.97
CA ASP A 198 6.14 -13.60 0.97
C ASP A 198 5.73 -12.40 0.10
N ILE A 199 6.37 -11.25 0.26
CA ILE A 199 5.93 -9.99 -0.38
C ILE A 199 6.61 -9.71 -1.72
N ASP A 200 7.72 -10.35 -2.02
CA ASP A 200 8.41 -10.20 -3.31
C ASP A 200 8.12 -11.38 -4.26
N ASP A 201 7.42 -12.41 -3.77
CA ASP A 201 7.10 -13.67 -4.46
C ASP A 201 8.34 -14.42 -4.96
N ASP A 202 9.49 -14.19 -4.33
CA ASP A 202 10.74 -14.87 -4.64
C ASP A 202 11.01 -15.93 -3.57
N ALA A 203 10.68 -17.18 -3.88
CA ALA A 203 10.92 -18.30 -2.98
C ALA A 203 12.41 -18.54 -2.64
N SER A 204 13.35 -17.80 -3.25
CA SER A 204 14.78 -17.83 -2.93
C SER A 204 15.22 -16.75 -1.93
N THR A 205 14.39 -15.76 -1.65
CA THR A 205 14.58 -14.76 -0.58
C THR A 205 13.82 -15.21 0.69
N GLY A 206 13.89 -14.41 1.76
CA GLY A 206 13.19 -14.75 3.01
C GLY A 206 13.76 -15.93 3.82
N VAL A 207 12.93 -16.47 4.71
CA VAL A 207 13.20 -17.73 5.42
C VAL A 207 12.36 -18.87 4.86
N PRO A 208 12.84 -20.13 4.86
CA PRO A 208 12.01 -21.25 4.46
C PRO A 208 10.72 -21.34 5.27
N SER A 209 9.60 -21.66 4.61
CA SER A 209 8.29 -21.77 5.26
C SER A 209 8.31 -22.68 6.50
N LEU A 210 7.93 -22.09 7.62
CA LEU A 210 7.76 -22.73 8.92
C LEU A 210 6.51 -23.62 8.92
N SER A 211 5.49 -23.26 8.14
CA SER A 211 4.26 -24.04 7.98
C SER A 211 4.53 -25.47 7.51
N ASN A 212 5.61 -25.70 6.77
CA ASN A 212 6.00 -27.05 6.30
C ASN A 212 6.31 -28.03 7.44
N ASN A 213 6.75 -27.53 8.61
CA ASN A 213 6.96 -28.38 9.79
C ASN A 213 5.64 -28.91 10.38
N PHE A 214 4.51 -28.34 9.97
CA PHE A 214 3.17 -28.69 10.40
C PHE A 214 2.39 -29.48 9.35
N GLY A 215 3.01 -29.79 8.20
CA GLY A 215 2.39 -30.54 7.11
C GLY A 215 1.90 -29.69 5.94
N ALA A 216 2.17 -28.37 5.94
CA ALA A 216 1.97 -27.56 4.74
C ALA A 216 2.94 -28.02 3.63
N SER A 217 2.58 -27.73 2.38
CA SER A 217 3.43 -27.94 1.21
C SER A 217 3.76 -26.61 0.53
N ALA A 218 4.11 -25.62 1.34
CA ALA A 218 4.39 -24.27 0.88
C ALA A 218 5.82 -24.17 0.32
N ALA A 219 5.92 -23.58 -0.86
CA ALA A 219 7.15 -23.16 -1.52
C ALA A 219 7.18 -21.63 -1.57
N VAL A 220 7.29 -21.01 -0.39
CA VAL A 220 7.47 -19.56 -0.22
C VAL A 220 8.74 -19.23 0.55
N GLY A 221 9.32 -18.07 0.25
CA GLY A 221 10.31 -17.40 1.08
C GLY A 221 9.58 -16.45 2.02
N GLY A 222 9.50 -16.75 3.32
CA GLY A 222 8.78 -15.89 4.25
C GLY A 222 9.59 -14.63 4.62
N GLU A 223 9.10 -13.44 4.29
CA GLU A 223 9.69 -12.18 4.77
C GLU A 223 9.07 -11.74 6.10
N TYR A 224 7.76 -11.96 6.25
CA TYR A 224 7.02 -11.54 7.42
C TYR A 224 6.20 -12.66 8.04
N LEU A 225 6.11 -12.61 9.36
CA LEU A 225 5.40 -13.57 10.18
C LEU A 225 4.44 -12.84 11.12
N LEU A 226 3.14 -12.91 10.85
CA LEU A 226 2.12 -12.44 11.77
C LEU A 226 1.79 -13.55 12.76
N THR A 227 2.09 -13.31 14.03
CA THR A 227 1.91 -14.29 15.11
C THR A 227 0.65 -13.99 15.91
N PHE A 228 -0.25 -14.97 16.00
CA PHE A 228 -1.52 -14.91 16.74
C PHE A 228 -1.39 -15.37 18.20
N VAL A 229 -0.16 -15.54 18.68
CA VAL A 229 0.14 -16.04 20.02
C VAL A 229 0.35 -14.85 20.94
N GLY A 230 -0.64 -14.53 21.77
CA GLY A 230 -0.56 -13.37 22.65
C GLY A 230 -1.59 -13.39 23.78
N LEU A 231 -1.14 -13.03 24.98
CA LEU A 231 -1.97 -12.92 26.20
C LEU A 231 -2.96 -11.73 26.15
N SER A 232 -3.09 -11.04 25.02
CA SER A 232 -3.89 -9.83 24.86
C SER A 232 -4.80 -9.88 23.64
N ALA A 233 -6.08 -9.61 23.86
CA ALA A 233 -7.10 -9.45 22.83
C ALA A 233 -7.06 -8.05 22.18
N THR A 234 -5.89 -7.42 22.04
CA THR A 234 -5.79 -6.09 21.39
C THR A 234 -4.60 -5.93 20.45
N THR A 235 -3.59 -6.78 20.58
CA THR A 235 -2.32 -6.59 19.89
C THR A 235 -1.70 -7.94 19.55
N PHE A 236 -1.31 -8.10 18.29
CA PHE A 236 -0.48 -9.19 17.80
C PHE A 236 0.88 -8.68 17.36
N THR A 237 1.75 -9.60 16.96
CA THR A 237 3.12 -9.29 16.58
C THR A 237 3.35 -9.63 15.12
N LEU A 238 3.82 -8.66 14.35
CA LEU A 238 4.35 -8.87 13.01
C LEU A 238 5.87 -8.81 13.08
N SER A 239 6.53 -9.90 12.72
CA SER A 239 7.98 -10.01 12.75
C SER A 239 8.54 -10.18 11.34
N SER A 240 9.74 -9.68 11.13
CA SER A 240 10.64 -9.99 10.01
C SER A 240 11.94 -10.56 10.56
N GLN A 241 12.88 -10.92 9.69
CA GLN A 241 14.21 -11.39 10.12
C GLN A 241 15.00 -10.39 10.98
N SER A 242 14.66 -9.10 10.91
CA SER A 242 15.44 -8.02 11.53
C SER A 242 14.65 -7.14 12.49
N SER A 243 13.33 -7.27 12.54
CA SER A 243 12.48 -6.38 13.32
C SER A 243 11.18 -7.06 13.74
N SER A 244 10.56 -6.55 14.80
CA SER A 244 9.25 -6.98 15.27
C SER A 244 8.43 -5.76 15.65
N SER A 245 7.15 -5.74 15.30
CA SER A 245 6.26 -4.61 15.50
C SER A 245 4.88 -5.05 15.94
N PRO A 246 4.25 -4.34 16.91
CA PRO A 246 2.88 -4.63 17.29
C PRO A 246 1.91 -4.23 16.17
N VAL A 247 0.92 -5.07 15.91
CA VAL A 247 -0.22 -4.78 15.03
C VAL A 247 -1.52 -4.85 15.82
N GLN A 248 -2.43 -3.92 15.53
CA GLN A 248 -3.68 -3.81 16.27
C GLN A 248 -4.63 -4.95 15.87
N ALA A 249 -5.27 -5.55 16.87
CA ALA A 249 -6.26 -6.59 16.68
C ALA A 249 -7.53 -6.28 17.48
N SER A 250 -8.66 -6.80 17.01
CA SER A 250 -9.94 -6.73 17.72
C SER A 250 -10.69 -8.03 17.55
N PHE A 251 -11.56 -8.33 18.52
CA PHE A 251 -12.18 -9.63 18.68
C PHE A 251 -13.64 -9.43 19.00
N SER A 252 -14.51 -10.20 18.33
CA SER A 252 -15.94 -10.17 18.59
C SER A 252 -16.51 -11.55 18.34
N GLY A 253 -16.86 -12.26 19.43
CA GLY A 253 -17.38 -13.62 19.35
C GLY A 253 -16.39 -14.54 18.64
N SER A 254 -16.76 -14.99 17.44
CA SER A 254 -15.99 -15.91 16.60
C SER A 254 -15.12 -15.22 15.55
N THR A 255 -14.95 -13.89 15.62
CA THR A 255 -14.21 -13.14 14.61
C THR A 255 -13.01 -12.42 15.20
N ILE A 256 -11.88 -12.52 14.50
CA ILE A 256 -10.65 -11.76 14.75
C ILE A 256 -10.45 -10.81 13.57
N VAL A 257 -10.23 -9.54 13.86
CA VAL A 257 -9.82 -8.54 12.86
C VAL A 257 -8.44 -8.00 13.22
N VAL A 258 -7.48 -8.14 12.31
CA VAL A 258 -6.12 -7.60 12.45
C VAL A 258 -5.91 -6.49 11.43
N ARG A 259 -5.40 -5.35 11.87
CA ARG A 259 -4.98 -4.26 11.00
C ARG A 259 -3.47 -4.29 10.84
N VAL A 260 -3.00 -4.67 9.66
CA VAL A 260 -1.58 -4.69 9.31
C VAL A 260 -1.27 -3.47 8.43
N PRO A 261 -0.57 -2.44 8.96
CA PRO A 261 -0.13 -1.32 8.14
C PRO A 261 0.80 -1.80 7.01
N MET A 262 0.55 -1.33 5.78
CA MET A 262 1.40 -1.68 4.62
C MET A 262 2.83 -1.17 4.78
N SER A 263 3.04 -0.13 5.60
CA SER A 263 4.38 0.34 5.96
C SER A 263 5.21 -0.67 6.73
N LEU A 264 4.58 -1.64 7.40
CA LEU A 264 5.29 -2.74 8.03
C LEU A 264 5.60 -3.88 7.05
N LEU A 265 4.88 -3.96 5.92
CA LEU A 265 5.07 -4.91 4.82
C LEU A 265 5.82 -4.25 3.64
N GLY A 266 6.83 -3.42 3.96
CA GLY A 266 7.69 -2.80 2.94
C GLY A 266 7.05 -1.70 2.07
N ASN A 267 5.78 -1.35 2.27
CA ASN A 267 4.97 -0.55 1.34
C ASN A 267 4.90 -1.15 -0.07
N ASP A 268 4.87 -2.48 -0.12
CA ASP A 268 4.87 -3.24 -1.35
C ASP A 268 3.63 -2.95 -2.25
N ASP A 269 3.59 -3.51 -3.45
CA ASP A 269 2.46 -3.51 -4.36
C ASP A 269 1.34 -4.49 -3.98
N GLY A 270 1.26 -4.94 -2.73
CA GLY A 270 0.13 -5.70 -2.22
C GLY A 270 -0.13 -7.00 -3.00
N ASN A 271 0.83 -7.43 -3.82
CA ASN A 271 0.92 -8.77 -4.30
C ASN A 271 1.78 -9.53 -3.29
N PHE A 272 1.38 -10.74 -2.97
CA PHE A 272 2.14 -11.55 -2.02
C PHE A 272 1.69 -12.99 -2.11
N THR A 273 2.48 -13.90 -1.57
CA THR A 273 2.06 -15.26 -1.30
C THR A 273 1.93 -15.47 0.21
N ILE A 274 0.88 -16.19 0.62
CA ILE A 274 0.58 -16.45 2.04
C ILE A 274 0.29 -17.91 2.29
N VAL A 275 0.69 -18.34 3.49
CA VAL A 275 0.31 -19.59 4.15
C VAL A 275 0.20 -19.29 5.64
N GLY A 276 -0.64 -20.01 6.36
CA GLY A 276 -0.62 -19.95 7.81
C GLY A 276 -1.02 -21.26 8.45
N VAL A 277 -0.67 -21.34 9.73
CA VAL A 277 -1.10 -22.41 10.61
C VAL A 277 -1.84 -21.74 11.75
N ILE A 278 -3.13 -22.04 11.88
CA ILE A 278 -3.95 -21.59 12.99
C ILE A 278 -4.19 -22.78 13.92
N GLY A 279 -4.25 -22.50 15.21
CA GLY A 279 -4.21 -23.53 16.23
C GLY A 279 -4.78 -23.08 17.55
N THR A 280 -4.65 -23.98 18.52
CA THR A 280 -4.69 -23.64 19.94
C THR A 280 -3.28 -23.49 20.48
N ILE A 281 -3.13 -22.92 21.66
CA ILE A 281 -1.80 -22.70 22.28
C ILE A 281 -1.00 -24.00 22.46
N ASP A 282 -1.67 -25.15 22.49
CA ASP A 282 -1.08 -26.48 22.68
C ASP A 282 -0.89 -27.28 21.38
N ARG A 283 -1.58 -26.97 20.27
CA ARG A 283 -1.45 -27.70 19.01
C ARG A 283 -1.83 -26.89 17.76
N PRO A 284 -1.24 -27.16 16.58
CA PRO A 284 -1.81 -26.72 15.31
C PRO A 284 -3.17 -27.40 15.11
N THR A 285 -4.12 -26.70 14.50
CA THR A 285 -5.47 -27.24 14.30
C THR A 285 -5.91 -27.11 12.86
N ASP A 286 -5.33 -26.19 12.11
CA ASP A 286 -5.65 -25.96 10.72
C ASP A 286 -4.43 -25.36 9.99
N ILE A 287 -4.26 -25.70 8.72
CA ILE A 287 -3.29 -25.16 7.79
C ILE A 287 -4.06 -24.54 6.64
N PHE A 288 -3.95 -23.22 6.50
CA PHE A 288 -4.70 -22.50 5.48
C PHE A 288 -3.77 -21.78 4.49
N PRO A 289 -4.17 -21.73 3.22
CA PRO A 289 -5.25 -22.53 2.65
C PRO A 289 -4.89 -24.03 2.66
N ASN A 290 -5.90 -24.91 2.66
CA ASN A 290 -5.72 -26.35 2.47
C ASN A 290 -4.92 -26.73 1.20
N SER A 291 -4.80 -25.79 0.24
CA SER A 291 -3.93 -25.92 -0.93
C SER A 291 -2.44 -25.68 -0.66
N GLY A 292 -2.03 -25.51 0.59
CA GLY A 292 -0.63 -25.28 1.00
C GLY A 292 -0.26 -23.80 1.06
N GLN A 293 -0.47 -23.05 -0.02
CA GLN A 293 -0.32 -21.59 -0.04
C GLN A 293 -1.31 -20.97 -1.03
N THR A 294 -1.55 -19.67 -0.91
CA THR A 294 -2.25 -18.90 -1.95
C THR A 294 -1.45 -17.67 -2.33
N THR A 295 -1.62 -17.26 -3.58
CA THR A 295 -1.02 -16.06 -4.11
C THR A 295 -2.09 -15.00 -4.34
N VAL A 296 -1.82 -13.79 -3.86
CA VAL A 296 -2.71 -12.64 -3.89
C VAL A 296 -2.20 -11.67 -4.93
N ARG A 297 -3.04 -11.30 -5.90
CA ARG A 297 -2.70 -10.36 -6.97
C ARG A 297 -3.73 -9.23 -7.06
N ARG A 298 -3.30 -7.99 -6.86
CA ARG A 298 -4.20 -6.83 -6.99
C ARG A 298 -4.61 -6.62 -8.45
N GLY A 299 -5.91 -6.47 -8.68
CA GLY A 299 -6.49 -6.12 -9.99
C GLY A 299 -6.84 -7.30 -10.91
N ILE A 300 -6.38 -8.52 -10.61
CA ILE A 300 -6.71 -9.74 -11.40
C ILE A 300 -7.46 -10.78 -10.55
N GLY A 301 -7.51 -10.61 -9.22
CA GLY A 301 -8.13 -11.54 -8.29
C GLY A 301 -7.12 -12.49 -7.64
N VAL A 302 -7.61 -13.45 -6.85
CA VAL A 302 -6.76 -14.45 -6.17
C VAL A 302 -6.45 -15.58 -7.14
N SER A 303 -5.17 -15.92 -7.29
CA SER A 303 -4.76 -17.14 -7.99
C SER A 303 -4.23 -18.10 -6.95
N SER A 304 -5.01 -19.12 -6.59
CA SER A 304 -4.53 -20.22 -5.78
C SER A 304 -3.79 -21.22 -6.67
N THR A 305 -2.58 -21.60 -6.29
CA THR A 305 -1.88 -22.71 -6.93
C THR A 305 -2.30 -23.98 -6.21
N MET A 306 -3.10 -24.83 -6.85
CA MET A 306 -3.40 -26.16 -6.30
C MET A 306 -2.19 -27.07 -6.48
N ASN A 307 -1.33 -27.16 -5.47
CA ASN A 307 -0.41 -28.28 -5.32
C ASN A 307 -0.94 -29.17 -4.19
N VAL A 308 -1.99 -29.92 -4.49
CA VAL A 308 -2.52 -30.93 -3.56
C VAL A 308 -1.44 -31.98 -3.33
N VAL A 309 -0.82 -31.97 -2.15
CA VAL A 309 -0.24 -33.18 -1.56
C VAL A 309 -1.19 -33.66 -0.46
N SER A 310 -2.27 -34.30 -0.95
CA SER A 310 -3.29 -35.13 -0.27
C SER A 310 -4.22 -34.39 0.69
N ASP A 311 -5.51 -34.21 0.35
CA ASP A 311 -6.59 -35.17 0.64
C ASP A 311 -6.16 -36.58 1.12
N ARG A 312 -5.29 -36.68 2.14
CA ARG A 312 -5.13 -37.95 2.85
C ARG A 312 -6.10 -37.96 4.01
N PRO A 313 -6.95 -38.99 4.14
CA PRO A 313 -7.52 -39.28 5.44
C PRO A 313 -6.32 -39.54 6.37
N GLN A 314 -6.10 -38.63 7.33
CA GLN A 314 -5.10 -38.76 8.38
C GLN A 314 -5.58 -39.88 9.32
N GLY A 315 -5.40 -41.12 8.87
CA GLY A 315 -5.43 -42.28 9.75
C GLY A 315 -4.33 -42.14 10.82
N PRO A 316 -4.47 -42.84 11.95
CA PRO A 316 -3.72 -42.61 13.19
C PRO A 316 -2.22 -42.96 13.15
N THR A 317 -1.56 -42.95 11.98
CA THR A 317 -0.20 -43.48 11.82
C THR A 317 0.77 -42.57 11.07
N SER A 318 0.38 -41.35 10.68
CA SER A 318 1.37 -40.36 10.27
C SER A 318 1.82 -39.63 11.51
N ALA A 319 2.94 -40.06 12.09
CA ALA A 319 3.58 -39.37 13.19
C ALA A 319 3.98 -37.96 12.71
N HIS A 320 3.11 -36.98 12.95
CA HIS A 320 3.52 -35.59 13.02
C HIS A 320 4.55 -35.54 14.13
N THR A 321 5.82 -35.25 13.80
CA THR A 321 6.80 -34.86 14.81
C THR A 321 6.14 -33.74 15.61
N THR A 322 5.86 -33.96 16.89
CA THR A 322 5.08 -33.05 17.74
C THR A 322 5.83 -31.73 17.95
N VAL A 323 5.91 -30.91 16.91
CA VAL A 323 6.43 -29.55 16.97
C VAL A 323 5.30 -28.71 17.54
N SER A 324 5.29 -28.56 18.86
CA SER A 324 4.33 -27.70 19.54
C SER A 324 4.73 -26.22 19.41
N TRP A 325 3.75 -25.33 19.42
CA TRP A 325 3.95 -23.88 19.52
C TRP A 325 4.92 -23.49 20.63
N LYS A 326 4.76 -24.14 21.78
CA LYS A 326 5.62 -23.97 22.95
C LYS A 326 7.07 -24.40 22.69
N SER A 327 7.30 -25.45 21.91
CA SER A 327 8.66 -25.88 21.56
C SER A 327 9.35 -24.91 20.60
N LEU A 328 8.60 -24.28 19.69
CA LEU A 328 9.13 -23.30 18.75
C LEU A 328 9.50 -21.96 19.43
N VAL A 329 8.64 -21.49 20.35
CA VAL A 329 8.94 -20.35 21.22
C VAL A 329 10.15 -20.64 22.12
N ASN A 330 10.21 -21.81 22.75
CA ASN A 330 11.34 -22.18 23.61
C ASN A 330 12.66 -22.38 22.84
N ALA A 331 12.61 -22.72 21.55
CA ALA A 331 13.79 -22.88 20.70
C ALA A 331 14.38 -21.54 20.20
N GLY A 332 13.77 -20.41 20.56
CA GLY A 332 14.23 -19.08 20.12
C GLY A 332 13.98 -18.80 18.63
N LEU A 333 13.22 -19.67 17.96
CA LEU A 333 12.74 -19.46 16.59
C LEU A 333 11.59 -18.44 16.54
N TYR A 334 10.97 -18.17 17.71
CA TYR A 334 9.90 -17.20 17.92
C TYR A 334 10.22 -16.48 19.23
N GLN A 335 10.22 -15.14 19.22
CA GLN A 335 10.37 -14.31 20.42
C GLN A 335 9.01 -13.90 20.97
#